data_AF-A0A5E4K4T8-F1
#
_entry.id   AF-A0A5E4K4T8-F1
#
_cell.length_a   1.000
_cell.length_b   1.000
_cell.length_c   1.000
_cell.angle_alpha   90.00
_cell.angle_beta   90.00
_cell.angle_gamma   90.00
#
_symmetry.space_group_name_H-M   'P 1'
#
loop_
_entity.id
_entity.type
_entity.pdbx_description
1 polymer ?
#
loop_
_entity_poly.entity_id
_entity_poly.type
_entity_poly.pdbx_seq_one_letter_code
_entity_poly.pdbx_strand_id
1 'polypeptide(L)'
;MDTSQFVNEILVINDRSADKTADAAISAGATVLDNIVNCGLGKTIKRGYEEAIRRGSDIVVHIHADGQYDPNEPPEHIRTILDNKADVFSGSSGIIMYK
;
A
#
# COMPACT_ATOMS: atom_id res chain seq x y z
N MET A 1 16.97 6.53 5.71
CA MET A 1 16.81 5.10 6.09
C MET A 1 15.95 4.48 5.01
N ASP A 2 16.25 3.28 4.55
CA ASP A 2 15.50 2.68 3.44
C ASP A 2 14.16 2.10 3.95
N THR A 3 13.05 2.52 3.37
CA THR A 3 11.70 2.04 3.74
C THR A 3 11.54 0.55 3.49
N SER A 4 12.30 -0.03 2.56
CA SER A 4 12.26 -1.47 2.26
C SER A 4 12.50 -2.33 3.50
N GLN A 5 13.22 -1.81 4.51
CA GLN A 5 13.50 -2.51 5.76
C GLN A 5 12.27 -2.73 6.65
N PHE A 6 11.20 -1.95 6.43
CA PHE A 6 9.94 -2.05 7.16
C PHE A 6 8.82 -2.73 6.35
N VAL A 7 9.10 -3.10 5.09
CA VAL A 7 8.10 -3.63 4.16
C VAL A 7 8.27 -5.13 4.00
N ASN A 8 7.29 -5.89 4.48
CA ASN A 8 7.26 -7.35 4.30
C ASN A 8 6.62 -7.76 2.97
N GLU A 9 5.61 -7.03 2.51
CA GLU A 9 4.86 -7.32 1.29
C GLU A 9 4.44 -6.02 0.60
N ILE A 10 4.50 -6.01 -0.73
CA ILE A 10 3.90 -4.97 -1.57
C ILE A 10 2.68 -5.58 -2.25
N LEU A 11 1.51 -5.03 -1.96
CA LEU A 11 0.24 -5.46 -2.53
C LEU A 11 -0.28 -4.41 -3.52
N VAL A 12 -0.44 -4.80 -4.78
CA VAL A 12 -1.02 -3.97 -5.83
C VAL A 12 -2.42 -4.47 -6.16
N ILE A 13 -3.43 -3.62 -5.98
CA ILE A 13 -4.80 -3.93 -6.41
C ILE A 13 -4.99 -3.34 -7.81
N ASN A 14 -4.96 -4.19 -8.84
CA ASN A 14 -5.13 -3.76 -10.21
C ASN A 14 -6.63 -3.62 -10.53
N ASP A 15 -7.10 -2.39 -10.76
CA ASP A 15 -8.52 -2.10 -11.03
C ASP A 15 -8.88 -2.24 -12.52
N ARG A 16 -8.53 -3.41 -13.08
CA ARG A 16 -8.76 -3.76 -14.48
C ARG A 16 -8.10 -2.78 -15.46
N SER A 17 -6.79 -2.55 -15.29
CA SER A 17 -6.01 -1.83 -16.30
C SER A 17 -6.10 -2.48 -17.69
N ALA A 18 -6.05 -1.64 -18.73
CA ALA A 18 -6.09 -2.07 -20.14
C ALA A 18 -4.70 -2.36 -20.71
N ASP A 19 -3.65 -2.03 -19.98
CA ASP A 19 -2.24 -2.21 -20.34
C ASP A 19 -1.59 -3.33 -19.51
N LYS A 20 -0.26 -3.36 -19.49
CA LYS A 20 0.55 -4.36 -18.80
C LYS A 20 0.85 -4.02 -17.33
N THR A 21 0.02 -3.19 -16.68
CA THR A 21 0.22 -2.78 -15.28
C THR A 21 0.41 -3.98 -14.34
N ALA A 22 -0.45 -5.00 -14.45
CA ALA A 22 -0.36 -6.20 -13.61
C ALA A 22 0.97 -6.95 -13.82
N ASP A 23 1.34 -7.19 -15.08
CA ASP A 23 2.59 -7.88 -15.44
C ASP A 23 3.82 -7.12 -14.94
N ALA A 24 3.81 -5.79 -15.06
CA ALA A 24 4.89 -4.93 -14.59
C ALA A 24 5.04 -4.99 -13.06
N ALA A 25 3.92 -4.94 -12.33
CA ALA A 25 3.92 -5.05 -10.87
C ALA A 25 4.42 -6.41 -10.38
N ILE A 26 3.97 -7.51 -11.02
CA ILE A 26 4.47 -8.87 -10.73
C ILE A 26 5.98 -8.95 -10.99
N SER A 27 6.43 -8.43 -12.13
CA SER A 27 7.85 -8.44 -12.50
C SER A 27 8.72 -7.62 -11.54
N ALA A 28 8.14 -6.62 -10.89
CA ALA A 28 8.79 -5.83 -9.84
C ALA A 28 8.76 -6.51 -8.45
N GLY A 29 8.15 -7.69 -8.33
CA GLY A 29 8.09 -8.48 -7.09
C GLY A 29 6.87 -8.20 -6.21
N ALA A 30 5.87 -7.46 -6.70
CA ALA A 30 4.64 -7.22 -5.95
C ALA A 30 3.65 -8.40 -6.08
N THR A 31 2.87 -8.62 -5.03
CA THR A 31 1.66 -9.43 -5.11
C THR A 31 0.57 -8.60 -5.80
N VAL A 32 -0.03 -9.14 -6.87
CA VAL A 32 -1.10 -8.45 -7.59
C VAL A 32 -2.45 -9.11 -7.36
N LEU A 33 -3.47 -8.31 -7.07
CA LEU A 33 -4.88 -8.72 -7.04
C LEU A 33 -5.68 -7.96 -8.09
N ASP A 34 -6.14 -8.68 -9.10
CA ASP A 34 -6.97 -8.13 -10.17
C ASP A 34 -8.45 -8.04 -9.78
N ASN A 35 -9.07 -6.89 -10.05
CA ASN A 35 -10.51 -6.79 -10.14
C ASN A 35 -10.99 -7.32 -11.51
N ILE A 36 -12.06 -8.11 -11.50
CA ILE A 36 -12.67 -8.66 -12.73
C ILE A 36 -13.26 -7.55 -13.60
N VAL A 37 -13.77 -6.50 -12.95
CA VAL A 37 -14.32 -5.29 -13.57
C VAL A 37 -13.73 -4.05 -12.90
N ASN A 38 -13.70 -2.91 -13.60
CA ASN A 38 -13.32 -1.66 -12.97
C ASN A 38 -14.34 -1.30 -11.86
N CYS A 39 -13.88 -1.31 -10.62
CA CYS A 39 -14.68 -1.10 -9.41
C CYS A 39 -14.66 0.37 -8.96
N GLY A 40 -13.71 1.16 -9.45
CA GLY A 40 -13.44 2.52 -9.06
C GLY A 40 -12.56 2.60 -7.79
N LEU A 41 -11.88 3.74 -7.65
CA LEU A 41 -10.84 3.95 -6.64
C LEU A 41 -11.26 3.53 -5.23
N GLY A 42 -12.37 4.05 -4.71
CA GLY A 42 -12.78 3.77 -3.32
C GLY A 42 -13.00 2.29 -3.02
N LYS A 43 -13.57 1.53 -3.97
CA LYS A 43 -13.78 0.08 -3.81
C LYS A 43 -12.47 -0.69 -3.88
N THR A 44 -11.58 -0.28 -4.79
CA THR A 44 -10.24 -0.86 -4.96
C THR A 44 -9.38 -0.64 -3.71
N ILE A 45 -9.40 0.56 -3.13
CA ILE A 45 -8.71 0.86 -1.87
C ILE A 45 -9.27 0.02 -0.72
N LYS A 46 -10.61 -0.05 -0.58
CA LYS A 46 -11.27 -0.87 0.45
C LYS A 46 -10.85 -2.34 0.36
N ARG A 47 -10.83 -2.91 -0.84
CA ARG A 47 -10.36 -4.27 -1.09
C ARG A 47 -8.91 -4.46 -0.64
N GLY A 48 -8.04 -3.48 -0.89
CA GLY A 48 -6.65 -3.50 -0.42
C GLY A 48 -6.54 -3.58 1.10
N TYR A 49 -7.31 -2.76 1.82
CA TYR A 49 -7.33 -2.81 3.28
C TYR A 49 -7.90 -4.12 3.83
N GLU A 50 -9.00 -4.61 3.25
CA GLU A 50 -9.60 -5.90 3.65
C GLU A 50 -8.62 -7.05 3.46
N GLU A 51 -7.87 -7.04 2.35
CA GLU A 51 -6.87 -8.06 2.07
C GLU A 51 -5.68 -7.97 3.04
N ALA A 52 -5.17 -6.76 3.32
CA ALA A 52 -4.08 -6.58 4.28
C ALA A 52 -4.48 -7.07 5.68
N ILE A 53 -5.71 -6.76 6.13
CA ILE A 53 -6.26 -7.25 7.39
C ILE A 53 -6.37 -8.78 7.37
N ARG A 54 -6.85 -9.37 6.27
CA ARG A 54 -6.98 -10.83 6.10
C ARG A 54 -5.63 -11.54 6.16
N ARG A 55 -4.56 -10.89 5.71
CA ARG A 55 -3.17 -11.37 5.75
C ARG A 55 -2.50 -11.17 7.11
N GLY A 56 -3.14 -10.46 8.04
CA GLY A 56 -2.61 -10.20 9.37
C GLY A 56 -1.52 -9.13 9.40
N SER A 57 -1.58 -8.15 8.50
CA SER A 57 -0.65 -7.01 8.54
C SER A 57 -0.83 -6.19 9.83
N ASP A 58 0.28 -5.88 10.50
CA ASP A 58 0.31 -5.01 11.68
C ASP A 58 0.21 -3.53 11.30
N ILE A 59 0.89 -3.16 10.20
CA ILE A 59 0.90 -1.80 9.65
C ILE A 59 0.53 -1.87 8.17
N VAL A 60 -0.38 -1.00 7.74
CA VAL A 60 -0.71 -0.81 6.33
C VAL A 60 -0.30 0.58 5.88
N VAL A 61 0.52 0.65 4.83
CA VAL A 61 0.91 1.89 4.18
C VAL A 61 0.22 1.96 2.82
N HIS A 62 -0.60 2.99 2.61
CA HIS A 62 -1.25 3.26 1.34
C HIS A 62 -0.49 4.33 0.56
N ILE A 63 -0.05 4.02 -0.66
CA ILE A 63 0.62 4.94 -1.58
C ILE A 63 -0.03 4.94 -2.97
N HIS A 64 0.04 6.07 -3.66
CA HIS A 64 -0.37 6.18 -5.06
C HIS A 64 0.73 5.66 -6.00
N ALA A 65 0.32 5.03 -7.11
CA ALA A 65 1.23 4.36 -8.05
C ALA A 65 1.81 5.28 -9.14
N ASP A 66 1.51 6.59 -9.12
CA ASP A 66 1.94 7.56 -10.13
C ASP A 66 3.32 8.17 -9.86
N GLY A 67 3.99 7.72 -8.79
CA GLY A 67 5.33 8.17 -8.44
C GLY A 67 5.38 9.60 -7.90
N GLN A 68 4.24 10.21 -7.54
CA GLN A 68 4.23 11.54 -6.91
C GLN A 68 4.86 11.54 -5.51
N TYR A 69 5.07 10.37 -4.92
CA TYR A 69 5.56 10.21 -3.56
C TYR A 69 6.88 9.44 -3.54
N ASP A 70 7.86 9.97 -2.82
CA ASP A 70 9.08 9.24 -2.53
C ASP A 70 8.77 8.15 -1.49
N PRO A 71 8.88 6.85 -1.84
CA PRO A 71 8.65 5.76 -0.90
C PRO A 71 9.66 5.75 0.25
N ASN A 72 10.69 6.61 0.26
CA ASN A 72 11.66 6.79 1.35
C ASN A 72 11.35 7.95 2.31
N GLU A 73 10.28 8.73 2.10
CA GLU A 73 9.72 9.67 3.08
C GLU A 73 8.99 9.02 4.29
N PRO A 74 8.36 7.84 4.18
CA PRO A 74 7.64 7.20 5.28
C PRO A 74 8.43 6.76 6.54
N PRO A 75 9.77 6.60 6.59
CA PRO A 75 10.43 5.91 7.71
C PRO A 75 10.12 6.51 9.09
N GLU A 76 10.08 7.83 9.21
CA GLU A 76 9.77 8.49 10.50
C GLU A 76 8.28 8.38 10.85
N HIS A 77 7.39 8.33 9.85
CA HIS A 77 5.97 8.11 10.06
C HIS A 77 5.69 6.66 10.50
N ILE A 78 6.34 5.69 9.86
CA ILE A 78 6.28 4.27 10.25
C ILE A 78 6.80 4.12 11.68
N ARG A 79 7.89 4.79 12.06
CA ARG A 79 8.39 4.79 13.44
C ARG A 79 7.41 5.39 14.45
N THR A 80 6.70 6.45 14.09
CA THR A 80 5.69 7.05 14.98
C THR A 80 4.61 6.02 15.35
N ILE A 81 4.22 5.20 14.37
CA ILE A 81 3.31 4.08 14.58
C ILE A 81 3.97 2.98 15.43
N LEU A 82 5.18 2.53 15.05
CA LEU A 82 5.90 1.45 15.77
C LEU A 82 6.21 1.80 17.23
N ASP A 83 6.47 3.08 17.53
CA ASP A 83 6.72 3.59 18.87
C ASP A 83 5.43 3.75 19.69
N ASN A 84 4.26 3.34 19.16
CA ASN A 84 2.94 3.52 19.75
C ASN A 84 2.61 4.99 20.08
N LYS A 85 3.09 5.93 19.25
CA LYS A 85 2.82 7.37 19.41
C LYS A 85 1.58 7.83 18.65
N ALA A 86 1.06 7.01 17.73
CA ALA A 86 -0.20 7.23 17.01
C ALA A 86 -0.77 5.90 16.47
N ASP A 87 -2.08 5.82 16.33
CA ASP A 87 -2.77 4.67 15.71
C ASP A 87 -2.95 4.85 14.19
N VAL A 88 -3.03 6.10 13.74
CA VAL A 88 -3.20 6.49 12.34
C VAL A 88 -2.36 7.72 12.04
N PHE A 89 -1.62 7.68 10.94
CA PHE A 89 -0.94 8.83 10.37
C PHE A 89 -1.51 9.12 8.99
N SER A 90 -2.02 10.33 8.79
CA SER A 90 -2.48 10.82 7.49
C SER A 90 -1.65 12.02 7.10
N GLY A 91 -0.73 11.82 6.17
CA GLY A 91 0.11 12.88 5.61
C GLY A 91 -0.19 13.12 4.15
N SER A 92 0.42 14.16 3.59
CA SER A 92 0.38 14.43 2.15
C SER A 92 0.87 13.24 1.32
N SER A 93 1.72 12.39 1.92
CA SER A 93 2.46 11.29 1.27
C SER A 93 1.80 9.90 1.37
N GLY A 94 0.59 9.79 1.93
CA GLY A 94 -0.12 8.52 2.10
C GLY A 94 -0.74 8.35 3.49
N ILE A 95 -1.53 7.27 3.64
CA ILE A 95 -2.19 6.92 4.90
C ILE A 95 -1.49 5.69 5.48
N ILE A 96 -1.06 5.79 6.74
CA ILE A 96 -0.51 4.68 7.51
C ILE A 96 -1.50 4.34 8.63
N MET A 97 -1.92 3.09 8.70
CA MET A 97 -2.83 2.60 9.74
C MET A 97 -2.19 1.43 10.51
N TYR A 98 -2.40 1.43 11.82
CA TYR A 98 -2.00 0.39 12.76
C TYR A 98 -3.22 -0.34 13.32
N LYS A 99 -3.07 -1.63 13.65
CA LYS A 99 -4.11 -2.42 14.32
C LYS A 99 -3.67 -2.85 15.71
#